data_AF-A0A561T0E9-F1
#
_entry.id   AF-A0A561T0E9-F1
#
_cell.length_a   1.000
_cell.length_b   1.000
_cell.length_c   1.000
_cell.angle_alpha   90.00
_cell.angle_beta   90.00
_cell.angle_gamma   90.00
#
_symmetry.space_group_name_H-M   'P 1'
#
loop_
_entity.id
_entity.type
_entity.pdbx_description
1 polymer ?
#
loop_
_entity_poly.entity_id
_entity_poly.type
_entity_poly.pdbx_seq_one_letter_code
_entity_poly.pdbx_strand_id
1 'polypeptide(L)'
;MNELQLPPAPPLPDEVRERALRTVLAGTRAPRRRFAPLVAAVVVVMATLAAVTTAVAMTGPGADELDPRLAASGPPAPTGDPAIDEALGRCAAAVATSGSRDEYPPTAGWRVTDVLSHAGEGQFSDTDLVIDGSFACHAGPYHVWVSTVGGRPAGGIEVARLGPGSLVLFNPQRLLVEVDPGDGYVRTSTTAVQIVSLTPAHEDWPVRRLIVRGSYDGPLPDPGEAAVEVQDRPILNGQAQPTNVEACLDDQLGTWALGSDEPQETVLTQDAQGDLPRALVGRVNGRWAAVCYDGPEGPVAVEGPLDPARLSETRLVSSRRRDDLVVALLTVAPDGERVEIATTPEPGAVGSGAACTLRDGLALCMLRAEGAVDVRIFSGGVGTTMPVP
;
A
#
# COMPACT_ATOMS: atom_id res chain seq x y z
N MET A 1 -2.59 -20.80 33.28
CA MET A 1 -1.35 -21.39 32.75
C MET A 1 -1.70 -22.77 32.21
N ASN A 2 -1.75 -22.94 30.89
CA ASN A 2 -1.89 -24.24 30.22
C ASN A 2 -0.98 -24.20 29.00
N GLU A 3 0.26 -24.68 29.14
CA GLU A 3 1.14 -24.97 28.02
C GLU A 3 0.68 -26.29 27.39
N LEU A 4 0.15 -26.21 26.16
CA LEU A 4 -0.12 -27.37 25.33
C LEU A 4 1.23 -27.98 24.92
N GLN A 5 1.71 -28.95 25.71
CA GLN A 5 2.81 -29.82 25.33
C GLN A 5 2.37 -30.70 24.15
N LEU A 6 2.66 -30.25 22.93
CA LEU A 6 2.53 -31.08 21.75
C LEU A 6 3.70 -32.07 21.71
N PRO A 7 3.46 -33.36 21.43
CA PRO A 7 4.52 -34.34 21.32
C PRO A 7 5.44 -34.00 20.14
N PRO A 8 6.74 -34.35 20.22
CA PRO A 8 7.68 -34.11 19.13
C PRO A 8 7.18 -34.82 17.87
N ALA A 9 7.16 -34.07 16.76
CA ALA A 9 6.73 -34.62 15.48
C ALA A 9 7.61 -35.82 15.10
N PRO A 10 7.01 -36.92 14.58
CA PRO A 10 7.78 -38.07 14.13
C PRO A 10 8.69 -37.69 12.96
N PRO A 11 9.86 -38.33 12.83
CA PRO A 11 10.77 -38.05 11.73
C PRO A 11 10.08 -38.32 10.38
N LEU A 12 10.33 -37.44 9.42
CA LEU A 12 9.78 -37.58 8.08
C LEU A 12 10.30 -38.88 7.43
N PRO A 13 9.45 -39.61 6.67
CA PRO A 13 9.86 -40.78 5.92
C PRO A 13 11.03 -40.46 4.98
N ASP A 14 11.98 -41.38 4.85
CA ASP A 14 13.23 -41.17 4.10
C ASP A 14 12.97 -40.75 2.64
N GLU A 15 11.90 -41.26 2.04
CA GLU A 15 11.46 -40.93 0.67
C GLU A 15 11.08 -39.44 0.51
N VAL A 16 10.46 -38.85 1.53
CA VAL A 16 10.06 -37.43 1.54
C VAL A 16 11.30 -36.55 1.72
N ARG A 17 12.23 -36.98 2.58
CA ARG A 17 13.52 -36.30 2.80
C ARG A 17 14.36 -36.29 1.52
N GLU A 18 14.44 -37.41 0.82
CA GLU A 18 15.16 -37.50 -0.46
C GLU A 18 14.53 -36.65 -1.56
N ARG A 19 13.19 -36.64 -1.65
CA ARG A 19 12.48 -35.82 -2.64
C ARG A 19 12.69 -34.33 -2.37
N ALA A 20 12.63 -33.90 -1.11
CA ALA A 20 12.90 -32.52 -0.71
C ALA A 20 14.36 -32.10 -1.02
N LEU A 21 15.34 -32.93 -0.67
CA LEU A 21 16.76 -32.67 -0.96
C LEU A 21 17.04 -32.61 -2.48
N ARG A 22 16.39 -33.47 -3.27
CA ARG A 22 16.55 -33.49 -4.73
C ARG A 22 15.99 -32.22 -5.36
N THR A 23 14.86 -31.71 -4.88
CA THR A 23 14.28 -30.44 -5.36
C THR A 23 15.16 -29.25 -4.99
N VAL A 24 15.70 -29.21 -3.76
CA VAL A 24 16.60 -28.14 -3.32
C VAL A 24 17.91 -28.14 -4.11
N LEU A 25 18.52 -29.31 -4.34
CA LEU A 25 19.75 -29.43 -5.11
C LEU A 25 19.58 -29.20 -6.62
N ALA A 26 18.38 -29.43 -7.15
CA ALA A 26 18.03 -29.07 -8.52
C ALA A 26 17.88 -27.55 -8.69
N GLY A 27 17.36 -26.86 -7.67
CA GLY A 27 17.25 -25.39 -7.65
C GLY A 27 18.59 -24.65 -7.51
N THR A 28 19.61 -25.27 -6.92
CA THR A 28 20.93 -24.63 -6.70
C THR A 28 21.94 -24.84 -7.83
N ARG A 29 21.58 -25.53 -8.93
CA ARG A 29 22.47 -25.68 -10.10
C ARG A 29 22.18 -24.59 -11.13
N ALA A 30 22.89 -23.46 -10.99
CA ALA A 30 22.95 -22.42 -12.01
C ALA A 30 23.39 -22.97 -13.38
N PRO A 31 22.84 -22.46 -14.50
CA PRO A 31 23.26 -22.88 -15.83
C PRO A 31 24.64 -22.32 -16.18
N ARG A 32 25.65 -23.18 -16.19
CA ARG A 32 26.95 -22.93 -16.86
C ARG A 32 26.73 -22.84 -18.38
N ARG A 33 26.55 -21.64 -18.92
CA ARG A 33 26.74 -21.41 -20.36
C ARG A 33 28.20 -21.08 -20.66
N ARG A 34 28.75 -21.85 -21.59
CA ARG A 34 30.13 -21.84 -22.06
C ARG A 34 30.42 -20.57 -22.85
N PHE A 35 31.56 -19.95 -22.58
CA PHE A 35 32.19 -18.96 -23.43
C PHE A 35 32.86 -19.63 -24.64
N ALA A 36 32.69 -19.04 -25.82
CA ALA A 36 33.71 -18.94 -26.86
C ALA A 36 33.39 -17.74 -27.78
N PRO A 37 34.41 -17.12 -28.40
CA PRO A 37 34.49 -15.66 -28.55
C PRO A 37 34.20 -15.17 -29.97
N LEU A 38 33.74 -13.93 -30.11
CA LEU A 38 34.00 -13.13 -31.30
C LEU A 38 34.21 -11.66 -30.91
N VAL A 39 35.42 -11.22 -31.23
CA VAL A 39 35.96 -9.87 -31.13
C VAL A 39 35.31 -8.99 -32.19
N ALA A 40 34.79 -7.81 -31.81
CA ALA A 40 35.04 -6.54 -32.51
C ALA A 40 34.23 -5.38 -31.90
N ALA A 41 34.96 -4.50 -31.18
CA ALA A 41 34.89 -3.04 -31.24
C ALA A 41 33.51 -2.34 -31.36
N VAL A 42 33.06 -1.70 -30.27
CA VAL A 42 32.82 -0.23 -30.23
C VAL A 42 33.12 0.26 -28.80
N VAL A 43 34.29 0.87 -28.67
CA VAL A 43 34.61 1.85 -27.62
C VAL A 43 33.87 3.14 -27.98
N VAL A 44 33.48 3.93 -26.96
CA VAL A 44 32.82 5.26 -26.99
C VAL A 44 31.32 5.19 -26.60
N VAL A 45 30.92 6.10 -25.70
CA VAL A 45 29.57 6.32 -25.11
C VAL A 45 29.28 5.59 -23.77
N MET A 46 30.17 5.67 -22.79
CA MET A 46 29.87 5.40 -21.36
C MET A 46 30.57 6.43 -20.45
N ALA A 47 30.54 7.72 -20.83
CA ALA A 47 31.12 8.80 -20.03
C ALA A 47 30.35 10.14 -20.11
N THR A 48 29.10 10.16 -20.61
CA THR A 48 28.34 11.42 -20.84
C THR A 48 26.87 11.32 -20.44
N LEU A 49 26.57 10.84 -19.22
CA LEU A 49 25.23 11.00 -18.62
C LEU A 49 25.25 11.01 -17.07
N ALA A 50 26.36 11.45 -16.48
CA ALA A 50 26.49 11.77 -15.06
C ALA A 50 26.68 13.28 -14.81
N ALA A 51 26.24 14.11 -15.76
CA ALA A 51 26.30 15.57 -15.68
C ALA A 51 25.01 16.18 -16.24
N VAL A 52 23.89 15.93 -15.55
CA VAL A 52 22.76 16.87 -15.55
C VAL A 52 22.54 17.29 -14.10
N THR A 53 23.56 17.95 -13.55
CA THR A 53 23.38 18.93 -12.50
C THR A 53 22.75 20.16 -13.16
N THR A 54 21.44 20.36 -13.03
CA THR A 54 20.84 21.69 -13.21
C THR A 54 21.23 22.54 -12.01
N ALA A 55 22.48 23.00 -12.03
CA ALA A 55 22.88 24.20 -11.33
C ALA A 55 22.20 25.39 -12.03
N VAL A 56 21.06 25.84 -11.51
CA VAL A 56 20.58 27.20 -11.79
C VAL A 56 21.46 28.14 -10.98
N ALA A 57 22.60 28.50 -11.56
CA ALA A 57 23.45 29.57 -11.07
C ALA A 57 22.77 30.90 -11.43
N MET A 58 22.03 31.49 -10.50
CA MET A 58 21.81 32.93 -10.53
C MET A 58 23.09 33.60 -9.99
N THR A 59 23.89 34.12 -10.91
CA THR A 59 25.05 34.96 -10.63
C THR A 59 24.61 36.27 -9.97
N GLY A 60 24.89 36.42 -8.68
CA GLY A 60 24.93 37.73 -7.99
C GLY A 60 26.36 37.96 -7.48
N PRO A 61 26.98 39.14 -7.72
CA PRO A 61 28.33 39.41 -7.25
C PRO A 61 28.27 39.84 -5.79
N GLY A 62 28.56 38.90 -4.90
CA GLY A 62 28.75 39.12 -3.47
C GLY A 62 29.57 37.99 -2.91
N ALA A 63 30.89 38.13 -2.96
CA ALA A 63 31.79 37.28 -2.20
C ALA A 63 31.70 37.71 -0.74
N ASP A 64 30.77 37.10 0.01
CA ASP A 64 30.75 37.13 1.46
C ASP A 64 30.41 35.72 1.96
N GLU A 65 31.34 35.16 2.72
CA GLU A 65 31.16 34.09 3.70
C GLU A 65 30.35 32.84 3.24
N LEU A 66 31.05 31.84 2.71
CA LEU A 66 30.54 30.46 2.65
C LEU A 66 30.24 29.99 4.07
N ASP A 67 28.96 30.05 4.47
CA ASP A 67 28.47 29.51 5.74
C ASP A 67 28.94 28.04 5.88
N PRO A 68 29.75 27.69 6.90
CA PRO A 68 30.19 26.32 7.15
C PRO A 68 29.02 25.32 7.30
N ARG A 69 27.80 25.80 7.58
CA ARG A 69 26.59 24.98 7.68
C ARG A 69 26.11 24.44 6.34
N LEU A 70 26.40 25.12 5.23
CA LEU A 70 26.11 24.60 3.89
C LEU A 70 27.03 23.42 3.53
N ALA A 71 28.25 23.36 4.06
CA ALA A 71 29.17 22.23 3.87
C ALA A 71 28.77 20.97 4.68
N ALA A 72 27.96 21.11 5.74
CA ALA A 72 27.44 20.00 6.55
C ALA A 72 26.17 19.34 5.96
N SER A 73 25.64 19.87 4.86
CA SER A 73 24.42 19.42 4.16
C SER A 73 24.64 18.25 3.19
N GLY A 74 25.66 17.42 3.43
CA GLY A 74 25.93 16.27 2.57
C GLY A 74 24.71 15.32 2.51
N PRO A 75 24.54 14.57 1.40
CA PRO A 75 23.50 13.55 1.34
C PRO A 75 23.68 12.54 2.50
N PRO A 76 22.58 11.93 2.98
CA PRO A 76 22.65 10.86 3.96
C PRO A 76 23.61 9.75 3.52
N ALA A 77 24.25 9.10 4.48
CA ALA A 77 25.12 7.96 4.18
C ALA A 77 24.29 6.79 3.61
N PRO A 78 24.76 6.11 2.56
CA PRO A 78 24.05 4.97 2.01
C PRO A 78 23.97 3.84 3.04
N THR A 79 22.80 3.20 3.11
CA THR A 79 22.48 2.05 3.95
C THR A 79 22.83 0.72 3.26
N GLY A 80 22.95 0.74 1.92
CA GLY A 80 23.20 -0.45 1.11
C GLY A 80 21.93 -1.11 0.57
N ASP A 81 20.75 -0.61 0.95
CA ASP A 81 19.47 -0.96 0.34
C ASP A 81 18.99 0.21 -0.55
N PRO A 82 18.84 0.01 -1.87
CA PRO A 82 18.49 1.07 -2.79
C PRO A 82 17.12 1.70 -2.51
N ALA A 83 16.15 0.95 -1.98
CA ALA A 83 14.82 1.48 -1.67
C ALA A 83 14.85 2.37 -0.43
N ILE A 84 15.58 1.95 0.61
CA ILE A 84 15.79 2.76 1.81
C ILE A 84 16.63 4.00 1.49
N ASP A 85 17.65 3.87 0.65
CA ASP A 85 18.52 4.98 0.25
C ASP A 85 17.75 6.03 -0.56
N GLU A 86 16.86 5.59 -1.46
CA GLU A 86 15.94 6.47 -2.18
C GLU A 86 15.00 7.21 -1.22
N ALA A 87 14.30 6.48 -0.34
CA ALA A 87 13.40 7.07 0.65
C ALA A 87 14.11 8.07 1.56
N LEU A 88 15.27 7.70 2.10
CA LEU A 88 16.08 8.56 2.98
C LEU A 88 16.57 9.82 2.25
N GLY A 89 16.95 9.69 0.98
CA GLY A 89 17.31 10.82 0.12
C GLY A 89 16.14 11.80 -0.07
N ARG A 90 14.93 11.28 -0.27
CA ARG A 90 13.70 12.09 -0.39
C ARG A 90 13.35 12.80 0.92
N CYS A 91 13.48 12.12 2.06
CA CYS A 91 13.33 12.74 3.39
C CYS A 91 14.30 13.90 3.61
N ALA A 92 15.57 13.72 3.27
CA ALA A 92 16.59 14.75 3.41
C ALA A 92 16.30 15.96 2.50
N ALA A 93 15.84 15.71 1.27
CA ALA A 93 15.42 16.77 0.36
C ALA A 93 14.21 17.55 0.90
N ALA A 94 13.22 16.86 1.47
CA ALA A 94 12.03 17.48 2.06
C ALA A 94 12.39 18.42 3.24
N VAL A 95 13.24 17.96 4.16
CA VAL A 95 13.72 18.82 5.26
C VAL A 95 14.50 20.02 4.73
N ALA A 96 15.36 19.82 3.74
CA ALA A 96 16.17 20.89 3.16
C ALA A 96 15.32 22.01 2.52
N THR A 97 14.13 21.69 2.00
CA THR A 97 13.22 22.66 1.36
C THR A 97 12.13 23.21 2.29
N SER A 98 11.93 22.60 3.47
CA SER A 98 10.83 22.92 4.40
C SER A 98 10.92 24.26 5.15
N GLY A 99 12.07 24.93 5.10
CA GLY A 99 12.36 26.10 5.96
C GLY A 99 12.65 25.76 7.43
N SER A 100 12.39 24.52 7.88
CA SER A 100 12.61 24.04 9.25
C SER A 100 13.94 23.28 9.39
N ARG A 101 14.83 23.42 8.42
CA ARG A 101 16.08 22.67 8.32
C ARG A 101 16.94 22.74 9.59
N ASP A 102 16.98 23.90 10.24
CA ASP A 102 17.82 24.13 11.43
C ASP A 102 17.33 23.38 12.67
N GLU A 103 16.11 22.83 12.64
CA GLU A 103 15.54 22.00 13.71
C GLU A 103 16.00 20.54 13.62
N TYR A 104 16.51 20.13 12.47
CA TYR A 104 16.95 18.75 12.21
C TYR A 104 18.46 18.62 12.34
N PRO A 105 18.97 17.43 12.75
CA PRO A 105 20.40 17.17 12.71
C PRO A 105 20.93 17.26 11.27
N PRO A 106 22.24 17.53 11.07
CA PRO A 106 22.83 17.54 9.73
C PRO A 106 22.59 16.23 8.98
N THR A 107 22.13 16.32 7.73
CA THR A 107 21.73 15.16 6.90
C THR A 107 22.83 14.12 6.70
N ALA A 108 24.09 14.53 6.64
CA ALA A 108 25.23 13.61 6.57
C ALA A 108 25.35 12.69 7.81
N GLY A 109 24.80 13.15 8.94
CA GLY A 109 24.76 12.43 10.21
C GLY A 109 23.62 11.43 10.33
N TRP A 110 22.57 11.54 9.50
CA TRP A 110 21.36 10.74 9.62
C TRP A 110 21.65 9.24 9.49
N ARG A 111 21.09 8.44 10.40
CA ARG A 111 21.13 6.98 10.37
C ARG A 111 19.72 6.41 10.53
N VAL A 112 19.35 5.50 9.64
CA VAL A 112 18.12 4.72 9.79
C VAL A 112 18.33 3.75 10.95
N THR A 113 17.53 3.91 11.99
CA THR A 113 17.54 3.08 13.21
C THR A 113 16.45 2.01 13.17
N ASP A 114 15.39 2.26 12.42
CA ASP A 114 14.30 1.31 12.21
C ASP A 114 13.60 1.59 10.87
N VAL A 115 13.00 0.55 10.31
CA VAL A 115 12.13 0.63 9.12
C VAL A 115 10.80 0.03 9.53
N LEU A 116 9.79 0.89 9.65
CA LEU A 116 8.48 0.48 10.14
C LEU A 116 7.66 -0.08 8.99
N SER A 117 7.01 -1.21 9.22
CA SER A 117 5.99 -1.70 8.29
C SER A 117 4.68 -0.99 8.58
N HIS A 118 4.12 -0.28 7.60
CA HIS A 118 2.78 0.27 7.73
C HIS A 118 1.78 -0.89 7.86
N ALA A 119 1.19 -1.05 9.05
CA ALA A 119 0.19 -2.08 9.32
C ALA A 119 -1.17 -1.59 8.78
N GLY A 120 -1.27 -1.44 7.47
CA GLY A 120 -2.46 -0.95 6.80
C GLY A 120 -2.19 -0.85 5.31
N GLU A 121 -2.90 -1.68 4.54
CA GLU A 121 -3.01 -1.63 3.08
C GLU A 121 -1.68 -1.86 2.32
N GLY A 122 -1.49 -3.09 1.83
CA GLY A 122 -0.34 -3.46 1.00
C GLY A 122 -0.37 -2.84 -0.40
N GLN A 123 -0.50 -1.52 -0.48
CA GLN A 123 -0.96 -0.79 -1.67
C GLN A 123 0.05 0.23 -2.20
N PHE A 124 1.12 0.57 -1.48
CA PHE A 124 2.17 1.46 -1.98
C PHE A 124 3.57 1.06 -1.49
N SER A 125 4.61 1.48 -2.22
CA SER A 125 6.02 1.42 -1.80
C SER A 125 6.31 2.46 -0.71
N ASP A 126 5.40 2.61 0.24
CA ASP A 126 5.55 3.55 1.34
C ASP A 126 6.64 3.03 2.25
N THR A 127 7.61 3.90 2.53
CA THR A 127 8.72 3.55 3.40
C THR A 127 8.70 4.48 4.60
N ASP A 128 8.40 3.91 5.76
CA ASP A 128 8.47 4.60 7.04
C ASP A 128 9.84 4.37 7.68
N LEU A 129 10.63 5.43 7.79
CA LEU A 129 11.99 5.42 8.33
C LEU A 129 12.01 6.10 9.69
N VAL A 130 12.70 5.48 10.67
CA VAL A 130 13.06 6.13 11.93
C VAL A 130 14.51 6.58 11.86
N ILE A 131 14.74 7.88 11.98
CA ILE A 131 16.05 8.50 11.79
C ILE A 131 16.61 8.92 13.15
N ASP A 132 17.79 8.39 13.48
CA ASP A 132 18.52 8.62 14.73
C ASP A 132 17.70 8.34 16.01
N GLY A 133 16.57 7.65 15.89
CA GLY A 133 15.62 7.40 16.97
C GLY A 133 14.84 8.62 17.47
N SER A 134 14.87 9.75 16.76
CA SER A 134 14.38 11.05 17.24
C SER A 134 13.29 11.70 16.37
N PHE A 135 13.17 11.29 15.12
CA PHE A 135 12.09 11.66 14.23
C PHE A 135 11.81 10.53 13.22
N ALA A 136 10.67 10.60 12.56
CA ALA A 136 10.26 9.64 11.55
C ALA A 136 10.00 10.34 10.22
N CYS A 137 10.19 9.61 9.13
CA CYS A 137 9.87 10.05 7.79
C CYS A 137 9.01 9.00 7.09
N HIS A 138 7.88 9.41 6.55
CA HIS A 138 7.06 8.63 5.64
C HIS A 138 7.36 9.07 4.21
N ALA A 139 7.90 8.17 3.40
CA ALA A 139 8.14 8.40 1.98
C ALA A 139 7.14 7.61 1.14
N GLY A 140 6.03 8.24 0.79
CA GLY A 140 5.03 7.67 -0.13
C GLY A 140 5.35 7.98 -1.59
N PRO A 141 4.57 7.50 -2.58
CA PRO A 141 4.89 7.63 -3.99
C PRO A 141 4.94 9.07 -4.51
N TYR A 142 4.23 10.02 -3.88
CA TYR A 142 4.09 11.41 -4.36
C TYR A 142 4.37 12.48 -3.30
N HIS A 143 4.46 12.07 -2.04
CA HIS A 143 4.63 12.96 -0.92
C HIS A 143 5.67 12.37 0.03
N VAL A 144 6.25 13.27 0.80
CA VAL A 144 7.09 12.95 1.94
C VAL A 144 6.53 13.70 3.12
N TRP A 145 6.31 12.99 4.22
CA TRP A 145 6.05 13.62 5.51
C TRP A 145 7.19 13.34 6.48
N VAL A 146 7.72 14.38 7.13
CA VAL A 146 8.75 14.25 8.15
C VAL A 146 8.22 14.80 9.47
N SER A 147 8.26 13.98 10.52
CA SER A 147 7.85 14.43 11.84
C SER A 147 8.81 15.48 12.40
N THR A 148 8.36 16.22 13.41
CA THR A 148 9.25 17.05 14.22
C THR A 148 10.26 16.19 15.00
N VAL A 149 11.39 16.80 15.37
CA VAL A 149 12.40 16.16 16.24
C VAL A 149 11.93 16.21 17.71
N GLY A 150 12.02 15.09 18.41
CA GLY A 150 11.81 15.02 19.87
C GLY A 150 10.35 15.08 20.36
N GLY A 151 9.37 15.17 19.45
CA GLY A 151 7.94 15.10 19.72
C GLY A 151 7.43 15.89 20.95
N ARG A 152 6.28 15.48 21.48
CA ARG A 152 5.72 16.01 22.73
C ARG A 152 5.69 14.91 23.80
N PRO A 153 6.24 15.15 25.00
CA PRO A 153 6.32 14.12 26.03
C PRO A 153 4.94 13.78 26.61
N ALA A 154 4.70 12.49 26.82
CA ALA A 154 3.51 11.91 27.42
C ALA A 154 3.90 10.67 28.24
N GLY A 155 4.06 10.82 29.55
CA GLY A 155 4.35 9.66 30.42
C GLY A 155 5.66 8.92 30.14
N GLY A 156 6.67 9.58 29.58
CA GLY A 156 7.96 8.95 29.24
C GLY A 156 8.04 8.41 27.81
N ILE A 157 7.01 8.64 26.99
CA ILE A 157 7.07 8.53 25.53
C ILE A 157 6.98 9.91 24.89
N GLU A 158 7.46 10.06 23.65
CA GLU A 158 7.30 11.27 22.85
C GLU A 158 6.31 11.02 21.71
N VAL A 159 5.38 11.95 21.50
CA VAL A 159 4.33 11.87 20.49
C VAL A 159 4.59 12.93 19.43
N ALA A 160 4.79 12.53 18.18
CA ALA A 160 4.95 13.47 17.06
C ALA A 160 3.93 13.20 15.96
N ARG A 161 3.60 14.24 15.19
CA ARG A 161 2.76 14.09 14.01
C ARG A 161 3.62 13.56 12.86
N LEU A 162 3.13 12.52 12.18
CA LEU A 162 3.77 11.99 10.98
C LEU A 162 3.00 12.37 9.72
N GLY A 163 1.67 12.49 9.75
CA GLY A 163 0.89 12.86 8.56
C GLY A 163 -0.58 13.16 8.88
N PRO A 164 -1.42 13.39 7.86
CA PRO A 164 -2.86 13.53 8.03
C PRO A 164 -3.45 12.26 8.64
N GLY A 165 -3.84 12.32 9.92
CA GLY A 165 -4.35 11.14 10.62
C GLY A 165 -3.28 10.12 11.02
N SER A 166 -2.00 10.47 11.05
CA SER A 166 -0.94 9.55 11.48
C SER A 166 -0.03 10.19 12.52
N LEU A 167 0.23 9.45 13.60
CA LEU A 167 1.15 9.83 14.67
C LEU A 167 2.25 8.80 14.82
N VAL A 168 3.41 9.24 15.30
CA VAL A 168 4.49 8.36 15.73
C VAL A 168 4.69 8.51 17.24
N LEU A 169 4.85 7.37 17.91
CA LEU A 169 5.15 7.30 19.34
C LEU A 169 6.58 6.77 19.52
N PHE A 170 7.47 7.59 20.07
CA PHE A 170 8.83 7.22 20.45
C PHE A 170 8.83 6.76 21.91
N ASN A 171 9.13 5.48 22.12
CA ASN A 171 9.14 4.80 23.40
C ASN A 171 10.51 4.11 23.62
N PRO A 172 11.61 4.88 23.74
CA PRO A 172 12.96 4.32 23.85
C PRO A 172 13.12 3.40 25.08
N GLN A 173 12.29 3.59 26.09
CA GLN A 173 12.28 2.79 27.33
C GLN A 173 11.43 1.51 27.24
N ARG A 174 10.74 1.27 26.11
CA ARG A 174 9.86 0.11 25.88
C ARG A 174 8.81 -0.07 26.98
N LEU A 175 8.26 1.04 27.46
CA LEU A 175 7.17 1.06 28.42
C LEU A 175 5.93 0.42 27.80
N LEU A 176 5.07 -0.19 28.62
CA LEU A 176 3.79 -0.70 28.14
C LEU A 176 2.85 0.48 27.88
N VAL A 177 2.53 0.67 26.61
CA VAL A 177 1.64 1.71 26.12
C VAL A 177 0.36 1.07 25.61
N GLU A 178 -0.78 1.62 26.03
CA GLU A 178 -2.09 1.29 25.48
C GLU A 178 -2.62 2.54 24.75
N VAL A 179 -2.99 2.36 23.48
CA VAL A 179 -3.51 3.41 22.62
C VAL A 179 -4.91 3.01 22.19
N ASP A 180 -5.87 3.88 22.43
CA ASP A 180 -7.21 3.78 21.84
C ASP A 180 -7.28 4.71 20.64
N PRO A 181 -7.11 4.20 19.40
CA PRO A 181 -7.19 4.98 18.20
C PRO A 181 -8.64 5.25 17.80
N GLY A 182 -9.66 4.89 18.58
CA GLY A 182 -11.07 5.19 18.26
C GLY A 182 -11.70 4.31 17.18
N ASP A 183 -11.06 3.20 16.82
CA ASP A 183 -11.62 2.14 15.97
C ASP A 183 -12.35 1.05 16.78
N GLY A 184 -12.48 1.25 18.09
CA GLY A 184 -13.05 0.29 19.03
C GLY A 184 -12.05 -0.73 19.58
N TYR A 185 -10.79 -0.68 19.16
CA TYR A 185 -9.75 -1.62 19.58
C TYR A 185 -8.60 -0.91 20.30
N VAL A 186 -8.40 -1.26 21.58
CA VAL A 186 -7.21 -0.81 22.32
C VAL A 186 -5.99 -1.59 21.82
N ARG A 187 -5.00 -0.87 21.29
CA ARG A 187 -3.73 -1.42 20.85
C ARG A 187 -2.73 -1.32 21.99
N THR A 188 -2.11 -2.44 22.35
CA THR A 188 -1.09 -2.49 23.40
C THR A 188 0.26 -2.79 22.78
N SER A 189 1.29 -2.00 23.12
CA SER A 189 2.63 -2.15 22.57
C SER A 189 3.72 -1.80 23.58
N THR A 190 4.88 -2.44 23.42
CA THR A 190 6.15 -2.07 24.07
C THR A 190 7.23 -1.78 23.02
N THR A 191 6.86 -1.60 21.75
CA THR A 191 7.83 -1.32 20.68
C THR A 191 8.51 0.01 20.93
N ALA A 192 9.77 0.11 20.48
CA ALA A 192 10.57 1.32 20.68
C ALA A 192 10.01 2.50 19.87
N VAL A 193 9.45 2.22 18.70
CA VAL A 193 8.70 3.18 17.89
C VAL A 193 7.45 2.48 17.36
N GLN A 194 6.37 3.23 17.19
CA GLN A 194 5.14 2.74 16.55
C GLN A 194 4.45 3.88 15.81
N ILE A 195 3.88 3.55 14.65
CA ILE A 195 2.96 4.44 13.94
C ILE A 195 1.54 4.08 14.34
N VAL A 196 0.77 5.10 14.71
CA VAL A 196 -0.65 4.98 15.03
C VAL A 196 -1.43 5.67 13.93
N SER A 197 -2.02 4.87 13.05
CA SER A 197 -3.01 5.35 12.08
C SER A 197 -4.31 5.68 12.80
N LEU A 198 -4.76 6.90 12.61
CA LEU A 198 -6.00 7.45 13.15
C LEU A 198 -7.04 7.36 12.03
N THR A 199 -8.00 6.45 12.16
CA THR A 199 -9.05 6.25 11.15
C THR A 199 -9.76 7.57 10.82
N PRO A 200 -9.93 7.92 9.53
CA PRO A 200 -10.63 9.12 9.08
C PRO A 200 -12.13 8.83 9.03
N ALA A 201 -12.95 9.59 9.77
CA ALA A 201 -14.40 9.59 9.52
C ALA A 201 -15.16 10.81 10.05
N HIS A 202 -14.67 11.54 11.05
CA HIS A 202 -15.45 12.65 11.61
C HIS A 202 -14.58 13.87 11.94
N GLU A 203 -14.99 15.03 11.40
CA GLU A 203 -14.39 16.35 11.62
C GLU A 203 -14.39 16.77 13.10
N ASP A 204 -15.23 16.15 13.92
CA ASP A 204 -15.29 16.35 15.36
C ASP A 204 -14.45 15.29 16.07
N TRP A 205 -13.18 15.60 16.35
CA TRP A 205 -12.29 14.79 17.18
C TRP A 205 -12.94 14.40 18.53
N PRO A 206 -13.29 13.13 18.80
CA PRO A 206 -13.55 12.70 20.16
C PRO A 206 -12.24 12.11 20.68
N VAL A 207 -11.56 12.90 21.52
CA VAL A 207 -10.55 12.48 22.50
C VAL A 207 -10.10 11.00 22.40
N ARG A 208 -8.98 10.75 21.72
CA ARG A 208 -8.33 9.43 21.64
C ARG A 208 -7.40 9.29 22.84
N ARG A 209 -7.39 8.15 23.55
CA ARG A 209 -6.75 8.00 24.87
C ARG A 209 -5.37 7.34 24.75
N LEU A 210 -4.43 7.80 25.56
CA LEU A 210 -3.11 7.23 25.71
C LEU A 210 -2.90 6.83 27.17
N ILE A 211 -2.49 5.58 27.39
CA ILE A 211 -2.14 5.07 28.72
C ILE A 211 -0.70 4.58 28.69
N VAL A 212 0.15 5.18 29.49
CA VAL A 212 1.50 4.70 29.80
C VAL A 212 1.47 4.25 31.25
N ARG A 213 1.51 2.93 31.48
CA ARG A 213 1.24 2.38 32.82
C ARG A 213 2.17 2.96 33.88
N GLY A 214 1.57 3.50 34.94
CA GLY A 214 2.28 4.10 36.07
C GLY A 214 2.83 5.50 35.82
N SER A 215 2.56 6.11 34.67
CA SER A 215 3.17 7.39 34.27
C SER A 215 2.15 8.37 33.67
N TYR A 216 1.27 7.90 32.78
CA TYR A 216 0.28 8.74 32.11
C TYR A 216 -1.01 7.98 31.83
N ASP A 217 -2.15 8.63 32.03
CA ASP A 217 -3.46 8.13 31.63
C ASP A 217 -4.34 9.32 31.31
N GLY A 218 -4.60 9.55 30.02
CA GLY A 218 -5.28 10.76 29.60
C GLY A 218 -5.54 10.85 28.10
N PRO A 219 -6.08 11.98 27.63
CA PRO A 219 -6.24 12.25 26.22
C PRO A 219 -4.88 12.25 25.53
N LEU A 220 -4.80 11.80 24.28
CA LEU A 220 -3.61 11.90 23.47
C LEU A 220 -3.22 13.38 23.38
N PRO A 221 -1.99 13.76 23.78
CA PRO A 221 -1.60 15.16 23.76
C PRO A 221 -1.55 15.64 22.32
N ASP A 222 -1.90 16.91 22.13
CA ASP A 222 -1.72 17.56 20.83
C ASP A 222 -0.24 17.50 20.46
N PRO A 223 0.15 16.81 19.36
CA PRO A 223 1.55 16.65 18.96
C PRO A 223 2.23 17.99 18.63
N GLY A 224 1.47 19.08 18.51
CA GLY A 224 1.99 20.41 18.24
C GLY A 224 2.14 20.66 16.76
N GLU A 225 3.34 21.08 16.34
CA GLU A 225 3.63 21.50 14.97
C GLU A 225 3.28 20.43 13.93
N ALA A 226 2.90 20.91 12.75
CA ALA A 226 2.58 20.03 11.64
C ALA A 226 3.84 19.28 11.19
N ALA A 227 3.66 18.07 10.67
CA ALA A 227 4.75 17.40 9.96
C ALA A 227 5.19 18.26 8.76
N VAL A 228 6.47 18.22 8.43
CA VAL A 228 6.97 18.77 7.17
C VAL A 228 6.36 17.95 6.05
N GLU A 229 5.49 18.57 5.25
CA GLU A 229 4.88 17.96 4.07
C GLU A 229 5.53 18.53 2.81
N VAL A 230 6.11 17.65 2.00
CA VAL A 230 6.65 18.03 0.70
C VAL A 230 6.08 17.11 -0.36
N GLN A 231 5.40 17.72 -1.32
CA GLN A 231 5.09 17.10 -2.59
C GLN A 231 6.35 17.12 -3.46
N ASP A 232 7.14 16.06 -3.41
CA ASP A 232 8.47 15.98 -4.03
C ASP A 232 8.46 15.35 -5.42
N ARG A 233 7.32 14.79 -5.82
CA ARG A 233 7.01 14.41 -7.20
C ARG A 233 5.74 15.12 -7.60
N PRO A 234 5.58 15.46 -8.90
CA PRO A 234 4.27 15.87 -9.36
C PRO A 234 3.31 14.75 -8.94
N ILE A 235 2.30 15.13 -8.13
CA ILE A 235 1.09 14.34 -8.15
C ILE A 235 0.73 14.43 -9.62
N LEU A 236 0.45 13.29 -10.24
CA LEU A 236 -0.24 13.30 -11.51
C LEU A 236 -1.65 13.86 -11.22
N ASN A 237 -1.71 15.16 -10.87
CA ASN A 237 -2.91 15.99 -10.76
C ASN A 237 -3.49 16.23 -12.17
N GLY A 238 -2.86 15.63 -13.18
CA GLY A 238 -3.53 15.09 -14.34
C GLY A 238 -2.90 13.73 -14.69
N GLN A 239 -3.24 12.65 -13.97
CA GLN A 239 -3.61 11.47 -14.72
C GLN A 239 -4.66 12.00 -15.68
N ALA A 240 -4.30 12.14 -16.97
CA ALA A 240 -5.31 12.34 -17.98
C ALA A 240 -6.35 11.30 -17.65
N GLN A 241 -7.55 11.74 -17.25
CA GLN A 241 -8.62 10.81 -16.89
C GLN A 241 -8.58 9.75 -17.98
N PRO A 242 -8.44 8.47 -17.60
CA PRO A 242 -8.24 7.43 -18.58
C PRO A 242 -9.27 7.65 -19.68
N THR A 243 -8.82 7.84 -20.92
CA THR A 243 -9.70 8.33 -21.97
C THR A 243 -10.70 7.24 -22.40
N ASN A 244 -10.47 6.01 -21.96
CA ASN A 244 -11.26 4.82 -22.20
C ASN A 244 -11.01 3.78 -21.10
N VAL A 245 -11.84 2.74 -21.07
CA VAL A 245 -11.76 1.65 -20.09
C VAL A 245 -10.45 0.85 -20.17
N GLU A 246 -9.80 0.78 -21.33
CA GLU A 246 -8.50 0.13 -21.49
C GLU A 246 -7.40 0.88 -20.74
N ALA A 247 -7.29 2.20 -20.97
CA ALA A 247 -6.33 3.04 -20.27
C ALA A 247 -6.60 3.06 -18.76
N CYS A 248 -7.87 2.99 -18.35
CA CYS A 248 -8.23 2.83 -16.95
C CYS A 248 -7.68 1.52 -16.40
N LEU A 249 -7.93 0.40 -17.08
CA LEU A 249 -7.51 -0.91 -16.59
C LEU A 249 -5.97 -1.03 -16.58
N ASP A 250 -5.30 -0.55 -17.62
CA ASP A 250 -3.84 -0.53 -17.70
C ASP A 250 -3.22 0.32 -16.58
N ASP A 251 -3.85 1.45 -16.23
CA ASP A 251 -3.39 2.30 -15.13
C ASP A 251 -3.59 1.62 -13.77
N GLN A 252 -4.76 1.01 -13.54
CA GLN A 252 -5.04 0.26 -12.31
C GLN A 252 -4.07 -0.91 -12.17
N LEU A 253 -3.99 -1.82 -13.16
CA LEU A 253 -3.08 -2.96 -13.11
C LEU A 253 -1.60 -2.55 -13.15
N GLY A 254 -1.28 -1.44 -13.83
CA GLY A 254 0.02 -0.78 -13.87
C GLY A 254 0.51 -0.46 -12.48
N THR A 255 -0.32 0.23 -11.71
CA THR A 255 -0.06 0.58 -10.31
C THR A 255 0.33 -0.65 -9.48
N TRP A 256 -0.35 -1.79 -9.71
CA TRP A 256 -0.11 -3.03 -8.97
C TRP A 256 1.07 -3.87 -9.47
N ALA A 257 1.44 -3.73 -10.74
CA ALA A 257 2.61 -4.41 -11.27
C ALA A 257 3.92 -3.69 -10.92
N LEU A 258 3.88 -2.38 -10.62
CA LEU A 258 5.04 -1.60 -10.19
C LEU A 258 5.57 -2.12 -8.84
N GLY A 259 6.54 -3.02 -8.90
CA GLY A 259 7.14 -3.68 -7.72
C GLY A 259 7.12 -5.21 -7.79
N SER A 260 6.53 -5.78 -8.84
CA SER A 260 6.49 -7.23 -9.07
C SER A 260 6.90 -7.55 -10.50
N ASP A 261 7.70 -8.60 -10.72
CA ASP A 261 7.95 -9.16 -12.06
C ASP A 261 6.74 -9.96 -12.59
N GLU A 262 5.53 -9.65 -12.10
CA GLU A 262 4.35 -10.48 -12.26
C GLU A 262 3.53 -10.05 -13.51
N PRO A 263 2.99 -11.02 -14.27
CA PRO A 263 2.25 -10.73 -15.49
C PRO A 263 0.89 -10.09 -15.19
N GLN A 264 0.59 -9.00 -15.90
CA GLN A 264 -0.74 -8.41 -15.99
C GLN A 264 -1.58 -9.17 -17.03
N GLU A 265 -2.86 -9.38 -16.72
CA GLU A 265 -3.78 -10.06 -17.63
C GLU A 265 -5.15 -9.39 -17.60
N THR A 266 -5.68 -9.05 -18.78
CA THR A 266 -7.11 -8.76 -18.96
C THR A 266 -7.87 -10.07 -18.98
N VAL A 267 -8.74 -10.28 -18.00
CA VAL A 267 -9.45 -11.54 -17.78
C VAL A 267 -10.81 -11.53 -18.47
N LEU A 268 -11.55 -10.44 -18.34
CA LEU A 268 -12.94 -10.36 -18.77
C LEU A 268 -13.19 -9.05 -19.50
N THR A 269 -13.91 -9.16 -20.62
CA THR A 269 -14.46 -8.02 -21.35
C THR A 269 -15.97 -8.18 -21.37
N GLN A 270 -16.68 -7.14 -20.96
CA GLN A 270 -18.12 -7.03 -21.05
C GLN A 270 -18.46 -5.83 -21.94
N ASP A 271 -19.08 -6.09 -23.08
CA ASP A 271 -19.60 -5.03 -23.93
C ASP A 271 -20.81 -4.34 -23.28
N ALA A 272 -21.09 -3.11 -23.69
CA ALA A 272 -22.27 -2.39 -23.23
C ALA A 272 -23.55 -3.17 -23.61
N GLN A 273 -24.45 -3.35 -22.64
CA GLN A 273 -25.68 -4.12 -22.83
C GLN A 273 -26.88 -3.40 -22.21
N GLY A 274 -27.79 -2.92 -23.05
CA GLY A 274 -28.91 -2.10 -22.61
C GLY A 274 -28.40 -0.83 -21.91
N ASP A 275 -28.78 -0.65 -20.65
CA ASP A 275 -28.39 0.50 -19.82
C ASP A 275 -27.13 0.24 -18.97
N LEU A 276 -26.51 -0.93 -19.12
CA LEU A 276 -25.26 -1.28 -18.45
C LEU A 276 -24.06 -0.85 -19.29
N PRO A 277 -23.07 -0.15 -18.70
CA PRO A 277 -21.91 0.31 -19.42
C PRO A 277 -21.00 -0.85 -19.83
N ARG A 278 -20.10 -0.58 -20.79
CA ARG A 278 -18.98 -1.47 -21.09
C ARG A 278 -18.05 -1.54 -19.90
N ALA A 279 -17.45 -2.70 -19.66
CA ALA A 279 -16.49 -2.91 -18.58
C ALA A 279 -15.37 -3.88 -18.97
N LEU A 280 -14.20 -3.69 -18.39
CA LEU A 280 -13.04 -4.59 -18.47
C LEU A 280 -12.60 -4.99 -17.07
N VAL A 281 -12.27 -6.26 -16.88
CA VAL A 281 -11.68 -6.78 -15.65
C VAL A 281 -10.31 -7.33 -15.98
N GLY A 282 -9.35 -7.03 -15.12
CA GLY A 282 -8.04 -7.65 -15.17
C GLY A 282 -7.53 -8.02 -13.80
N ARG A 283 -6.40 -8.72 -13.78
CA ARG A 283 -5.73 -9.17 -12.56
C ARG A 283 -4.22 -9.10 -12.69
N VAL A 284 -3.56 -9.05 -11.55
CA VAL A 284 -2.11 -9.22 -11.42
C VAL A 284 -1.84 -10.52 -10.69
N ASN A 285 -1.40 -11.54 -11.44
CA ASN A 285 -0.97 -12.87 -10.98
C ASN A 285 -1.78 -13.50 -9.82
N GLY A 286 -3.11 -13.34 -9.84
CA GLY A 286 -4.00 -13.91 -8.83
C GLY A 286 -3.93 -13.28 -7.44
N ARG A 287 -3.24 -12.13 -7.27
CA ARG A 287 -3.13 -11.38 -6.01
C ARG A 287 -4.06 -10.18 -5.96
N TRP A 288 -4.31 -9.55 -7.10
CA TRP A 288 -5.13 -8.36 -7.22
C TRP A 288 -6.05 -8.43 -8.44
N ALA A 289 -7.23 -7.83 -8.35
CA ALA A 289 -8.10 -7.63 -9.49
C ALA A 289 -8.74 -6.24 -9.48
N ALA A 290 -8.94 -5.72 -10.68
CA ALA A 290 -9.59 -4.44 -10.91
C ALA A 290 -10.63 -4.56 -12.02
N VAL A 291 -11.69 -3.77 -11.93
CA VAL A 291 -12.66 -3.53 -12.98
C VAL A 291 -12.68 -2.05 -13.34
N CYS A 292 -12.68 -1.75 -14.63
CA CYS A 292 -12.90 -0.42 -15.18
C CYS A 292 -14.13 -0.43 -16.08
N TYR A 293 -15.03 0.53 -15.90
CA TYR A 293 -16.25 0.64 -16.70
C TYR A 293 -16.52 2.08 -17.15
N ASP A 294 -17.27 2.25 -18.24
CA ASP A 294 -17.63 3.58 -18.77
C ASP A 294 -18.61 4.28 -17.81
N GLY A 295 -18.16 5.35 -17.16
CA GLY A 295 -19.00 6.22 -16.33
C GLY A 295 -19.42 7.50 -17.07
N PRO A 296 -20.37 8.27 -16.50
CA PRO A 296 -20.90 9.48 -17.14
C PRO A 296 -19.85 10.60 -17.29
N GLU A 297 -18.84 10.64 -16.42
CA GLU A 297 -17.76 11.64 -16.40
C GLU A 297 -16.43 11.05 -16.93
N GLY A 298 -16.46 9.83 -17.49
CA GLY A 298 -15.27 9.06 -17.87
C GLY A 298 -15.22 7.70 -17.18
N PRO A 299 -14.20 6.88 -17.47
CA PRO A 299 -14.04 5.55 -16.89
C PRO A 299 -13.92 5.59 -15.36
N VAL A 300 -14.55 4.63 -14.71
CA VAL A 300 -14.55 4.47 -13.26
C VAL A 300 -13.92 3.13 -12.91
N ALA A 301 -13.02 3.15 -11.94
CA ALA A 301 -12.36 1.96 -11.42
C ALA A 301 -12.99 1.47 -10.10
N VAL A 302 -12.94 0.16 -9.91
CA VAL A 302 -13.22 -0.54 -8.65
C VAL A 302 -12.22 -1.68 -8.55
N GLU A 303 -11.59 -1.85 -7.40
CA GLU A 303 -10.52 -2.84 -7.26
C GLU A 303 -10.46 -3.44 -5.86
N GLY A 304 -9.75 -4.56 -5.73
CA GLY A 304 -9.53 -5.20 -4.44
C GLY A 304 -8.58 -6.40 -4.50
N PRO A 305 -8.10 -6.84 -3.32
CA PRO A 305 -7.19 -7.97 -3.21
C PRO A 305 -7.91 -9.30 -3.50
N LEU A 306 -7.23 -10.20 -4.22
CA LEU A 306 -7.66 -11.57 -4.47
C LEU A 306 -7.25 -12.55 -3.35
N ASP A 307 -6.46 -12.11 -2.36
CA ASP A 307 -5.99 -12.85 -1.17
C ASP A 307 -5.29 -14.19 -1.52
N PRO A 308 -4.07 -14.47 -1.02
CA PRO A 308 -3.40 -15.76 -1.25
C PRO A 308 -4.19 -17.00 -0.78
N ALA A 309 -5.25 -16.86 0.01
CA ALA A 309 -6.11 -17.96 0.43
C ALA A 309 -7.04 -18.45 -0.71
N ARG A 310 -6.45 -19.21 -1.64
CA ARG A 310 -7.07 -20.11 -2.64
C ARG A 310 -8.27 -19.54 -3.41
N LEU A 311 -8.11 -19.44 -4.73
CA LEU A 311 -9.16 -19.29 -5.76
C LEU A 311 -10.27 -20.37 -5.73
N SER A 312 -10.36 -21.18 -4.66
CA SER A 312 -11.39 -22.18 -4.42
C SER A 312 -12.63 -21.65 -3.71
N GLU A 313 -12.64 -20.39 -3.26
CA GLU A 313 -13.78 -19.82 -2.53
C GLU A 313 -14.42 -18.65 -3.27
N THR A 314 -15.75 -18.63 -3.25
CA THR A 314 -16.55 -17.54 -3.80
C THR A 314 -16.64 -16.41 -2.77
N ARG A 315 -16.16 -15.22 -3.11
CA ARG A 315 -16.24 -14.05 -2.23
C ARG A 315 -16.31 -12.75 -3.01
N LEU A 316 -16.86 -11.73 -2.38
CA LEU A 316 -16.77 -10.36 -2.87
C LEU A 316 -15.31 -9.88 -2.79
N VAL A 317 -14.77 -9.43 -3.93
CA VAL A 317 -13.46 -8.78 -4.01
C VAL A 317 -13.63 -7.30 -3.74
N SER A 318 -14.60 -6.69 -4.42
CA SER A 318 -14.92 -5.27 -4.28
C SER A 318 -16.32 -4.98 -4.80
N SER A 319 -16.95 -3.93 -4.28
CA SER A 319 -18.22 -3.42 -4.79
C SER A 319 -18.22 -1.90 -4.81
N ARG A 320 -19.00 -1.33 -5.72
CA ARG A 320 -19.26 0.11 -5.77
C ARG A 320 -20.68 0.36 -6.20
N ARG A 321 -21.29 1.36 -5.57
CA ARG A 321 -22.58 1.91 -5.96
C ARG A 321 -22.41 3.38 -6.33
N ARG A 322 -22.85 3.75 -7.54
CA ARG A 322 -22.84 5.14 -8.01
C ARG A 322 -23.94 5.33 -9.06
N ASP A 323 -24.72 6.40 -8.93
CA ASP A 323 -25.78 6.77 -9.87
C ASP A 323 -26.69 5.59 -10.22
N ASP A 324 -27.23 4.94 -9.19
CA ASP A 324 -28.05 3.70 -9.21
C ASP A 324 -27.35 2.43 -9.76
N LEU A 325 -26.17 2.54 -10.37
CA LEU A 325 -25.40 1.40 -10.85
C LEU A 325 -24.63 0.76 -9.68
N VAL A 326 -24.91 -0.52 -9.45
CA VAL A 326 -24.15 -1.41 -8.57
C VAL A 326 -23.21 -2.25 -9.42
N VAL A 327 -21.92 -2.16 -9.15
CA VAL A 327 -20.87 -2.98 -9.75
C VAL A 327 -20.25 -3.82 -8.64
N ALA A 328 -20.23 -5.13 -8.82
CA ALA A 328 -19.60 -6.07 -7.88
C ALA A 328 -18.64 -6.99 -8.64
N LEU A 329 -17.42 -7.09 -8.13
CA LEU A 329 -16.38 -8.00 -8.59
C LEU A 329 -16.21 -9.10 -7.54
N LEU A 330 -16.26 -10.35 -7.97
CA LEU A 330 -16.17 -11.52 -7.09
C LEU A 330 -15.15 -12.53 -7.60
N THR A 331 -14.55 -13.29 -6.69
CA THR A 331 -14.01 -14.62 -7.03
C THR A 331 -15.16 -15.62 -7.04
N VAL A 332 -15.07 -16.64 -7.89
CA VAL A 332 -16.05 -17.72 -7.99
C VAL A 332 -15.32 -19.04 -7.86
N ALA A 333 -15.79 -19.88 -6.93
CA ALA A 333 -15.29 -21.22 -6.73
C ALA A 333 -15.49 -22.08 -8.01
N PRO A 334 -14.65 -23.10 -8.25
CA PRO A 334 -14.71 -23.93 -9.46
C PRO A 334 -16.05 -24.64 -9.71
N ASP A 335 -16.86 -24.82 -8.66
CA ASP A 335 -18.21 -25.41 -8.70
C ASP A 335 -19.33 -24.37 -8.84
N GLY A 336 -19.00 -23.08 -8.90
CA GLY A 336 -19.94 -21.99 -9.21
C GLY A 336 -20.26 -21.98 -10.70
N GLU A 337 -21.44 -22.46 -11.07
CA GLU A 337 -21.86 -22.58 -12.48
C GLU A 337 -22.48 -21.27 -12.99
N ARG A 338 -23.15 -20.54 -12.11
CA ARG A 338 -23.88 -19.32 -12.46
C ARG A 338 -23.86 -18.35 -11.29
N VAL A 339 -23.62 -17.07 -11.58
CA VAL A 339 -23.73 -15.99 -10.62
C VAL A 339 -24.74 -14.97 -11.15
N GLU A 340 -25.61 -14.49 -10.28
CA GLU A 340 -26.58 -13.45 -10.57
C GLU A 340 -26.47 -12.34 -9.52
N ILE A 341 -26.70 -11.11 -9.94
CA ILE A 341 -26.90 -9.97 -9.04
C ILE A 341 -28.38 -9.59 -9.10
N ALA A 342 -29.01 -9.42 -7.95
CA ALA A 342 -30.44 -9.15 -7.88
C ALA A 342 -30.75 -8.18 -6.75
N THR A 343 -31.79 -7.39 -6.95
CA THR A 343 -32.40 -6.64 -5.84
C THR A 343 -32.86 -7.63 -4.76
N THR A 344 -32.59 -7.30 -3.51
CA THR A 344 -33.08 -8.07 -2.36
C THR A 344 -34.61 -7.96 -2.37
N PRO A 345 -35.35 -9.06 -2.65
CA PRO A 345 -36.79 -8.97 -2.77
C PRO A 345 -37.42 -8.69 -1.41
N GLU A 346 -38.43 -7.82 -1.38
CA GLU A 346 -39.35 -7.78 -0.26
C GLU A 346 -40.09 -9.13 -0.13
N PRO A 347 -40.53 -9.52 1.08
CA PRO A 347 -41.27 -10.77 1.28
C PRO A 347 -42.48 -10.87 0.32
N GLY A 348 -42.44 -11.83 -0.61
CA GLY A 348 -43.50 -12.06 -1.60
C GLY A 348 -43.26 -11.45 -3.00
N ALA A 349 -42.15 -10.74 -3.22
CA ALA A 349 -41.76 -10.23 -4.53
C ALA A 349 -40.73 -11.14 -5.21
N VAL A 350 -40.79 -11.23 -6.55
CA VAL A 350 -39.70 -11.79 -7.36
C VAL A 350 -38.79 -10.63 -7.72
N GLY A 351 -37.61 -10.53 -7.07
CA GLY A 351 -36.65 -9.47 -7.34
C GLY A 351 -36.17 -9.49 -8.80
N SER A 352 -35.87 -8.32 -9.36
CA SER A 352 -35.20 -8.22 -10.65
C SER A 352 -33.72 -8.58 -10.50
N GLY A 353 -33.21 -9.42 -11.40
CA GLY A 353 -31.81 -9.83 -11.39
C GLY A 353 -31.20 -9.88 -12.77
N ALA A 354 -29.88 -9.77 -12.83
CA ALA A 354 -29.07 -9.87 -14.02
C ALA A 354 -28.03 -10.99 -13.84
N ALA A 355 -27.77 -11.74 -14.90
CA ALA A 355 -26.67 -12.71 -14.91
C ALA A 355 -25.34 -11.95 -14.93
N CYS A 356 -24.39 -12.42 -14.12
CA CYS A 356 -23.04 -11.89 -14.11
C CYS A 356 -22.21 -12.54 -15.22
N THR A 357 -21.19 -11.83 -15.70
CA THR A 357 -20.22 -12.40 -16.64
C THR A 357 -19.15 -13.13 -15.85
N LEU A 358 -18.92 -14.42 -16.14
CA LEU A 358 -17.94 -15.27 -15.45
C LEU A 358 -16.78 -15.63 -16.37
N ARG A 359 -15.54 -15.49 -15.88
CA ARG A 359 -14.33 -15.94 -16.59
C ARG A 359 -13.16 -16.16 -15.64
N ASP A 360 -12.46 -17.29 -15.81
CA ASP A 360 -11.21 -17.65 -15.11
C ASP A 360 -11.26 -17.45 -13.58
N GLY A 361 -12.39 -17.83 -12.97
CA GLY A 361 -12.62 -17.75 -11.53
C GLY A 361 -13.03 -16.37 -11.02
N LEU A 362 -13.32 -15.40 -11.90
CA LEU A 362 -13.88 -14.11 -11.55
C LEU A 362 -15.31 -13.95 -12.10
N ALA A 363 -16.15 -13.22 -11.38
CA ALA A 363 -17.45 -12.76 -11.84
C ALA A 363 -17.55 -11.24 -11.77
N LEU A 364 -18.00 -10.64 -12.87
CA LEU A 364 -18.42 -9.25 -12.92
C LEU A 364 -19.95 -9.17 -12.93
N CYS A 365 -20.49 -8.52 -11.92
CA CYS A 365 -21.92 -8.31 -11.75
C CYS A 365 -22.24 -6.81 -11.86
N MET A 366 -23.18 -6.44 -12.73
CA MET A 366 -23.66 -5.07 -12.85
C MET A 366 -25.19 -5.02 -12.84
N LEU A 367 -25.77 -4.14 -12.02
CA LEU A 367 -27.21 -3.97 -11.90
C LEU A 367 -27.54 -2.51 -11.56
N ARG A 368 -28.51 -1.93 -12.28
CA ARG A 368 -29.11 -0.66 -11.84
C ARG A 368 -30.20 -0.94 -10.79
N ALA A 369 -30.05 -0.40 -9.59
CA ALA A 369 -30.93 -0.62 -8.46
C ALA A 369 -30.88 0.53 -7.43
N GLU A 370 -32.05 0.94 -6.95
CA GLU A 370 -32.19 1.95 -5.89
C GLU A 370 -32.12 1.33 -4.46
N GLY A 371 -32.32 0.02 -4.34
CA GLY A 371 -32.46 -0.70 -3.06
C GLY A 371 -31.28 -1.59 -2.68
N ALA A 372 -31.47 -2.43 -1.65
CA ALA A 372 -30.49 -3.46 -1.29
C ALA A 372 -30.32 -4.47 -2.44
N VAL A 373 -29.10 -4.97 -2.59
CA VAL A 373 -28.72 -5.88 -3.68
C VAL A 373 -27.92 -7.03 -3.09
N ASP A 374 -28.22 -8.23 -3.54
CA ASP A 374 -27.49 -9.44 -3.20
C ASP A 374 -26.94 -10.10 -4.47
N VAL A 375 -25.82 -10.79 -4.31
CA VAL A 375 -25.30 -11.72 -5.31
C VAL A 375 -25.71 -13.14 -4.95
N ARG A 376 -26.26 -13.86 -5.92
CA ARG A 376 -26.70 -15.26 -5.81
C ARG A 376 -25.75 -16.13 -6.62
N ILE A 377 -25.17 -17.14 -5.97
CA ILE A 377 -24.23 -18.07 -6.58
C ILE A 377 -24.87 -19.45 -6.61
N PHE A 378 -24.96 -20.04 -7.80
CA PHE A 378 -25.60 -21.33 -8.01
C PHE A 378 -24.54 -22.41 -8.26
N SER A 379 -24.58 -23.44 -7.42
CA SER A 379 -23.72 -24.64 -7.52
C SER A 379 -24.60 -25.87 -7.36
N GLY A 380 -24.67 -26.73 -8.39
CA GLY A 380 -25.51 -27.94 -8.35
C GLY A 380 -27.01 -27.67 -8.11
N GLY A 381 -27.50 -26.49 -8.52
CA GLY A 381 -28.90 -26.05 -8.31
C GLY A 381 -29.20 -25.43 -6.94
N VAL A 382 -28.23 -25.34 -6.03
CA VAL A 382 -28.38 -24.64 -4.74
C VAL A 382 -27.84 -23.22 -4.86
N GLY A 383 -28.63 -22.23 -4.48
CA GLY A 383 -28.27 -20.81 -4.49
C GLY A 383 -27.76 -20.34 -3.12
N THR A 384 -26.52 -19.86 -3.04
CA THR A 384 -25.99 -19.13 -1.88
C THR A 384 -26.14 -17.63 -2.13
N THR A 385 -26.59 -16.89 -1.13
CA THR A 385 -26.80 -15.43 -1.24
C THR A 385 -25.75 -14.69 -0.44
N MET A 386 -25.19 -13.63 -1.02
CA MET A 386 -24.17 -12.77 -0.42
C MET A 386 -24.59 -11.31 -0.56
N PRO A 387 -24.67 -10.53 0.53
CA PRO A 387 -25.03 -9.12 0.46
C PRO A 387 -23.95 -8.31 -0.23
N VAL A 388 -24.36 -7.34 -1.05
CA VAL A 388 -23.47 -6.33 -1.64
C VAL A 388 -23.55 -5.04 -0.81
N PRO A 389 -22.44 -4.59 -0.20
CA PRO A 389 -22.38 -3.36 0.59
C PRO A 389 -22.83 -2.10 -0.18
#